data_AF-A0A2D9CFV9-F1
#
_entry.id   AF-A0A2D9CFV9-F1
#
_cell.length_a   1.000
_cell.length_b   1.000
_cell.length_c   1.000
_cell.angle_alpha   90.00
_cell.angle_beta   90.00
_cell.angle_gamma   90.00
#
_symmetry.space_group_name_H-M   'P 1'
#
loop_
_entity.id
_entity.type
_entity.pdbx_description
1 polymer ?
#
loop_
_entity_poly.entity_id
_entity_poly.type
_entity_poly.pdbx_seq_one_letter_code
_entity_poly.pdbx_strand_id
1 'polypeptide(L)'
;MTKVRLNTYKFRIFAHLILINKYIKMSSKLIGIVGETGTGKSTAVKHLNPEETYIINVAKKELPFKGSQKLYNTENKNYKEIDDPTDITRLLKTISEKAPHIKTIVIEDSNYLMGFRMVEKAMETGFTKFSVMAKDMVDLFRSARALRDDLVIFYFSHPETIEDSGEIIGYKIKTAGKLIDNQVLLEGLLTVCLYTHVEETKSGATYEFLTNRFRKKPAKSPDGMFESTRIPNNLQMVRDSIIEYYN
;
A
#
# COMPACT_ATOMS: atom_id res chain seq x y z
N MET A 1 22.35 -26.36 -43.03
CA MET A 1 21.34 -26.57 -41.96
C MET A 1 19.96 -26.31 -42.53
N THR A 2 19.15 -27.36 -42.66
CA THR A 2 17.89 -27.39 -43.43
C THR A 2 16.76 -26.62 -42.73
N LYS A 3 15.88 -25.98 -43.53
CA LYS A 3 14.69 -25.17 -43.13
C LYS A 3 13.83 -25.81 -42.03
N VAL A 4 13.84 -27.13 -41.90
CA VAL A 4 13.10 -27.91 -40.88
C VAL A 4 13.60 -27.63 -39.44
N ARG A 5 14.92 -27.40 -39.24
CA ARG A 5 15.49 -27.07 -37.92
C ARG A 5 15.15 -25.64 -37.47
N LEU A 6 15.03 -24.68 -38.39
CA LEU A 6 14.64 -23.31 -38.01
C LEU A 6 13.19 -23.22 -37.53
N ASN A 7 12.27 -23.99 -38.13
CA ASN A 7 10.87 -24.01 -37.73
C ASN A 7 10.65 -24.62 -36.34
N THR A 8 11.40 -25.67 -35.98
CA THR A 8 11.31 -26.31 -34.66
C THR A 8 11.86 -25.42 -33.52
N TYR A 9 12.90 -24.63 -33.78
CA TYR A 9 13.41 -23.65 -32.80
C TYR A 9 12.44 -22.46 -32.61
N LYS A 10 11.86 -21.93 -33.69
CA LYS A 10 10.82 -20.89 -33.59
C LYS A 10 9.58 -21.39 -32.86
N PHE A 11 9.12 -22.62 -33.13
CA PHE A 11 7.98 -23.22 -32.42
C PHE A 11 8.27 -23.46 -30.93
N ARG A 12 9.49 -23.89 -30.57
CA ARG A 12 9.90 -24.04 -29.18
C ARG A 12 9.96 -22.72 -28.43
N ILE A 13 10.47 -21.65 -29.05
CA ILE A 13 10.50 -20.31 -28.46
C ILE A 13 9.08 -19.75 -28.32
N PHE A 14 8.22 -19.93 -29.32
CA PHE A 14 6.81 -19.51 -29.26
C PHE A 14 6.03 -20.30 -28.21
N ALA A 15 6.21 -21.61 -28.11
CA ALA A 15 5.58 -22.44 -27.08
C ALA A 15 6.10 -22.08 -25.67
N HIS A 16 7.38 -21.74 -25.54
CA HIS A 16 7.95 -21.25 -24.27
C HIS A 16 7.42 -19.86 -23.91
N LEU A 17 7.26 -18.93 -24.86
CA LEU A 17 6.60 -17.64 -24.63
C LEU A 17 5.11 -17.79 -24.29
N ILE A 18 4.39 -18.73 -24.92
CA ILE A 18 2.99 -19.03 -24.61
C ILE A 18 2.87 -19.66 -23.22
N LEU A 19 3.80 -20.54 -22.82
CA LEU A 19 3.87 -21.09 -21.46
C LEU A 19 4.27 -20.04 -20.42
N ILE A 20 5.15 -19.08 -20.75
CA ILE A 20 5.50 -17.95 -19.87
C ILE A 20 4.32 -16.99 -19.71
N ASN A 21 3.56 -16.71 -20.77
CA ASN A 21 2.34 -15.88 -20.70
C ASN A 21 1.17 -16.60 -20.01
N LYS A 22 1.12 -17.94 -20.02
CA LYS A 22 0.12 -18.73 -19.29
C LYS A 22 0.31 -18.70 -17.77
N TYR A 23 1.45 -18.22 -17.29
CA TYR A 23 1.77 -18.01 -15.88
C TYR A 23 2.39 -16.63 -15.66
N ILE A 24 1.71 -15.56 -16.08
CA ILE A 24 1.87 -14.30 -15.34
C ILE A 24 1.34 -14.61 -13.94
N LYS A 25 2.25 -15.00 -13.04
CA LYS A 25 1.92 -15.27 -11.66
C LYS A 25 1.46 -13.93 -11.10
N MET A 26 0.14 -13.78 -11.00
CA MET A 26 -0.43 -12.63 -10.32
C MET A 26 0.19 -12.61 -8.93
N SER A 27 0.56 -11.42 -8.49
CA SER A 27 1.15 -11.22 -7.18
C SER A 27 0.20 -10.39 -6.33
N SER A 28 0.48 -10.35 -5.03
CA SER A 28 -0.26 -9.54 -4.07
C SER A 28 -0.41 -8.09 -4.53
N LYS A 29 -1.53 -7.48 -4.16
CA LYS A 29 -1.89 -6.11 -4.53
C LYS A 29 -1.54 -5.17 -3.38
N LEU A 30 -0.54 -4.30 -3.57
CA LEU A 30 -0.19 -3.23 -2.63
C LEU A 30 -0.91 -1.94 -3.01
N ILE A 31 -1.71 -1.42 -2.09
CA ILE A 31 -2.63 -0.29 -2.30
C ILE A 31 -2.27 0.84 -1.33
N GLY A 32 -1.98 2.02 -1.85
CA GLY A 32 -1.76 3.20 -1.03
C GLY A 32 -3.08 3.81 -0.58
N ILE A 33 -3.22 4.11 0.71
CA ILE A 33 -4.30 4.92 1.26
C ILE A 33 -3.67 6.16 1.91
N VAL A 34 -3.78 7.29 1.23
CA VAL A 34 -3.05 8.52 1.56
C VAL A 34 -4.01 9.60 2.05
N GLY A 35 -3.71 10.24 3.16
CA GLY A 35 -4.62 11.22 3.73
C GLY A 35 -4.07 11.94 4.95
N GLU A 36 -4.56 13.14 5.23
CA GLU A 36 -4.16 13.89 6.40
C GLU A 36 -4.66 13.24 7.70
N THR A 37 -4.26 13.77 8.84
CA THR A 37 -4.86 13.36 10.11
C THR A 37 -6.33 13.77 10.14
N GLY A 38 -7.18 12.97 10.81
CA GLY A 38 -8.61 13.27 10.93
C GLY A 38 -9.45 13.06 9.67
N THR A 39 -8.89 12.55 8.56
CA THR A 39 -9.64 12.35 7.30
C THR A 39 -10.22 10.95 7.12
N GLY A 40 -10.29 10.15 8.19
CA GLY A 40 -11.01 8.86 8.18
C GLY A 40 -10.25 7.66 7.62
N LYS A 41 -8.91 7.72 7.44
CA LYS A 41 -8.07 6.58 7.02
C LYS A 41 -8.24 5.35 7.92
N SER A 42 -7.85 5.46 9.20
CA SER A 42 -7.88 4.36 10.17
C SER A 42 -9.30 3.88 10.50
N THR A 43 -10.29 4.76 10.41
CA THR A 43 -11.70 4.38 10.58
C THR A 43 -12.22 3.47 9.45
N ALA A 44 -11.65 3.55 8.25
CA ALA A 44 -12.07 2.72 7.11
C ALA A 44 -11.83 1.21 7.32
N VAL A 45 -10.95 0.84 8.26
CA VAL A 45 -10.66 -0.54 8.66
C VAL A 45 -11.88 -1.22 9.29
N LYS A 46 -12.82 -0.47 9.89
CA LYS A 46 -13.99 -1.01 10.60
C LYS A 46 -14.90 -1.91 9.75
N HIS A 47 -14.78 -1.82 8.41
CA HIS A 47 -15.59 -2.57 7.46
C HIS A 47 -14.99 -3.92 7.06
N LEU A 48 -13.71 -4.16 7.37
CA LEU A 48 -13.01 -5.37 6.99
C LEU A 48 -13.44 -6.56 7.86
N ASN A 49 -13.45 -7.75 7.27
CA ASN A 49 -13.62 -9.00 8.01
C ASN A 49 -12.39 -9.26 8.92
N PRO A 50 -12.53 -9.26 10.26
CA PRO A 50 -11.40 -9.44 11.17
C PRO A 50 -10.78 -10.85 11.13
N GLU A 51 -11.51 -11.87 10.67
CA GLU A 51 -10.99 -13.25 10.55
C GLU A 51 -10.04 -13.42 9.36
N GLU A 52 -10.16 -12.54 8.36
CA GLU A 52 -9.35 -12.56 7.14
C GLU A 52 -8.37 -11.37 7.08
N THR A 53 -8.32 -10.54 8.12
CA THR A 53 -7.56 -9.28 8.12
C THR A 53 -6.51 -9.28 9.21
N TYR A 54 -5.27 -8.95 8.87
CA TYR A 54 -4.18 -8.74 9.83
C TYR A 54 -3.77 -7.26 9.88
N ILE A 55 -3.64 -6.69 11.09
CA ILE A 55 -3.21 -5.31 11.30
C ILE A 55 -1.77 -5.27 11.81
N ILE A 56 -0.92 -4.55 11.09
CA ILE A 56 0.44 -4.20 11.53
C ILE A 56 0.40 -2.74 11.98
N ASN A 57 0.45 -2.52 13.30
CA ASN A 57 0.36 -1.20 13.90
C ASN A 57 1.76 -0.58 14.13
N VAL A 58 2.17 0.30 13.25
CA VAL A 58 3.43 1.04 13.27
C VAL A 58 3.42 2.14 14.32
N ALA A 59 2.32 2.89 14.40
CA ALA A 59 2.25 4.07 15.28
C ALA A 59 1.91 3.72 16.74
N LYS A 60 1.55 2.45 17.00
CA LYS A 60 1.16 1.93 18.33
C LYS A 60 -0.03 2.69 18.92
N LYS A 61 -0.91 3.21 18.05
CA LYS A 61 -2.12 3.95 18.44
C LYS A 61 -3.34 3.05 18.33
N GLU A 62 -4.32 3.26 19.20
CA GLU A 62 -5.59 2.53 19.10
C GLU A 62 -6.30 2.82 17.77
N LEU A 63 -6.91 1.78 17.19
CA LEU A 63 -7.75 1.91 16.01
C LEU A 63 -9.04 2.70 16.37
N PRO A 64 -9.38 3.78 15.65
CA PRO A 64 -10.38 4.76 16.07
C PRO A 64 -11.82 4.36 15.69
N PHE A 65 -12.25 3.18 16.14
CA PHE A 65 -13.64 2.74 16.02
C PHE A 65 -14.05 1.80 17.17
N LYS A 66 -15.33 1.84 17.52
CA LYS A 66 -15.88 1.10 18.65
C LYS A 66 -15.63 -0.40 18.50
N GLY A 67 -15.09 -1.02 19.55
CA GLY A 67 -14.84 -2.46 19.61
C GLY A 67 -13.56 -2.91 18.88
N SER A 68 -12.76 -1.99 18.33
CA SER A 68 -11.56 -2.32 17.57
C SER A 68 -10.59 -3.25 18.30
N GLN A 69 -10.33 -3.01 19.59
CA GLN A 69 -9.46 -3.86 20.42
C GLN A 69 -10.00 -5.28 20.64
N LYS A 70 -11.31 -5.49 20.56
CA LYS A 70 -11.91 -6.84 20.63
C LYS A 70 -11.80 -7.58 19.30
N LEU A 71 -11.81 -6.84 18.20
CA LEU A 71 -11.74 -7.38 16.84
C LEU A 71 -10.30 -7.67 16.42
N TYR A 72 -9.38 -6.76 16.72
CA TYR A 72 -7.97 -6.82 16.33
C TYR A 72 -7.08 -6.81 17.57
N ASN A 73 -6.48 -7.96 17.88
CA ASN A 73 -5.61 -8.13 19.04
C ASN A 73 -4.71 -9.37 18.89
N THR A 74 -3.80 -9.54 19.85
CA THR A 74 -2.84 -10.64 19.87
C THR A 74 -3.50 -12.01 20.13
N GLU A 75 -4.59 -12.06 20.88
CA GLU A 75 -5.33 -13.29 21.20
C GLU A 75 -6.01 -13.87 19.95
N ASN A 76 -6.64 -13.01 19.15
CA ASN A 76 -7.19 -13.31 17.83
C ASN A 76 -6.12 -13.56 16.76
N LYS A 77 -4.83 -13.36 17.10
CA LYS A 77 -3.67 -13.53 16.22
C LYS A 77 -3.74 -12.74 14.92
N ASN A 78 -4.40 -11.57 14.95
CA ASN A 78 -4.65 -10.74 13.78
C ASN A 78 -4.14 -9.29 13.96
N TYR A 79 -3.26 -9.05 14.92
CA TYR A 79 -2.70 -7.75 15.24
C TYR A 79 -1.27 -7.88 15.76
N LYS A 80 -0.38 -6.96 15.36
CA LYS A 80 0.94 -6.80 15.96
C LYS A 80 1.47 -5.38 15.81
N GLU A 81 2.16 -4.90 16.83
CA GLU A 81 2.90 -3.64 16.79
C GLU A 81 4.32 -3.85 16.28
N ILE A 82 4.70 -3.17 15.20
CA ILE A 82 6.04 -3.22 14.59
C ILE A 82 6.32 -1.89 13.91
N ASP A 83 7.46 -1.27 14.21
CA ASP A 83 7.91 0.02 13.68
C ASP A 83 9.18 -0.05 12.80
N ASP A 84 9.73 -1.25 12.56
CA ASP A 84 10.86 -1.46 11.65
C ASP A 84 10.42 -2.07 10.29
N PRO A 85 10.78 -1.46 9.14
CA PRO A 85 10.38 -1.95 7.83
C PRO A 85 10.92 -3.34 7.48
N THR A 86 12.07 -3.74 8.02
CA THR A 86 12.66 -5.08 7.81
C THR A 86 11.83 -6.15 8.50
N ASP A 87 11.39 -5.87 9.72
CA ASP A 87 10.56 -6.80 10.49
C ASP A 87 9.15 -6.92 9.93
N ILE A 88 8.58 -5.81 9.44
CA ILE A 88 7.32 -5.85 8.67
C ILE A 88 7.50 -6.73 7.43
N THR A 89 8.58 -6.55 6.68
CA THR A 89 8.86 -7.37 5.48
C THR A 89 8.93 -8.87 5.82
N ARG A 90 9.59 -9.24 6.94
CA ARG A 90 9.64 -10.65 7.42
C ARG A 90 8.27 -11.16 7.83
N LEU A 91 7.48 -10.33 8.53
CA LEU A 91 6.12 -10.69 8.95
C LEU A 91 5.21 -10.90 7.75
N LEU A 92 5.26 -10.02 6.74
CA LEU A 92 4.47 -10.16 5.51
C LEU A 92 4.73 -11.50 4.82
N LYS A 93 6.01 -11.91 4.70
CA LYS A 93 6.37 -13.23 4.17
C LYS A 93 5.82 -14.36 5.02
N THR A 94 5.95 -14.25 6.34
CA THR A 94 5.43 -15.25 7.29
C THR A 94 3.91 -15.40 7.19
N ILE A 95 3.16 -14.30 7.12
CA ILE A 95 1.70 -14.31 6.93
C ILE A 95 1.34 -14.94 5.58
N SER A 96 2.06 -14.56 4.52
CA SER A 96 1.86 -15.13 3.18
C SER A 96 2.07 -16.63 3.13
N GLU A 97 3.03 -17.17 3.87
CA GLU A 97 3.38 -18.60 3.85
C GLU A 97 2.55 -19.43 4.82
N LYS A 98 2.26 -18.90 6.02
CA LYS A 98 1.75 -19.69 7.15
C LYS A 98 0.32 -19.36 7.56
N ALA A 99 -0.25 -18.25 7.09
CA ALA A 99 -1.59 -17.81 7.44
C ALA A 99 -2.47 -17.61 6.20
N PRO A 100 -2.74 -18.68 5.41
CA PRO A 100 -3.44 -18.56 4.13
C PRO A 100 -4.88 -18.02 4.25
N HIS A 101 -5.49 -18.09 5.43
CA HIS A 101 -6.81 -17.53 5.73
C HIS A 101 -6.81 -15.99 5.75
N ILE A 102 -5.68 -15.34 6.06
CA ILE A 102 -5.57 -13.89 5.98
C ILE A 102 -5.56 -13.49 4.50
N LYS A 103 -6.52 -12.67 4.07
CA LYS A 103 -6.61 -12.15 2.70
C LYS A 103 -6.25 -10.67 2.63
N THR A 104 -6.29 -9.99 3.76
CA THR A 104 -6.07 -8.55 3.86
C THR A 104 -5.03 -8.24 4.91
N ILE A 105 -4.08 -7.36 4.60
CA ILE A 105 -3.13 -6.83 5.58
C ILE A 105 -3.21 -5.31 5.56
N VAL A 106 -3.27 -4.67 6.72
CA VAL A 106 -3.20 -3.21 6.85
C VAL A 106 -1.94 -2.83 7.59
N ILE A 107 -1.12 -1.95 7.00
CA ILE A 107 0.08 -1.38 7.62
C ILE A 107 -0.27 0.06 8.06
N GLU A 108 -0.65 0.22 9.32
CA GLU A 108 -1.22 1.44 9.92
C GLU A 108 -0.29 1.97 11.01
N ASP A 109 0.22 3.20 11.01
CA ASP A 109 0.34 4.20 9.96
C ASP A 109 1.80 4.20 9.47
N SER A 110 2.01 3.80 8.22
CA SER A 110 3.34 3.53 7.66
C SER A 110 4.20 4.79 7.51
N ASN A 111 3.61 5.99 7.57
CA ASN A 111 4.38 7.23 7.59
C ASN A 111 5.40 7.28 8.75
N TYR A 112 5.09 6.62 9.87
CA TYR A 112 5.96 6.60 11.04
C TYR A 112 7.16 5.66 10.92
N LEU A 113 7.21 4.74 9.94
CA LEU A 113 8.38 3.87 9.71
C LEU A 113 9.64 4.71 9.47
N MET A 114 9.50 5.76 8.66
CA MET A 114 10.61 6.65 8.35
C MET A 114 10.78 7.72 9.44
N GLY A 115 9.67 8.26 9.96
CA GLY A 115 9.69 9.28 11.00
C GLY A 115 10.37 8.82 12.29
N PHE A 116 10.01 7.64 12.82
CA PHE A 116 10.61 7.11 14.05
C PHE A 116 12.08 6.77 13.86
N ARG A 117 12.44 6.14 12.75
CA ARG A 117 13.83 5.81 12.45
C ARG A 117 14.72 7.06 12.30
N MET A 118 14.18 8.15 11.76
CA MET A 118 14.89 9.43 11.70
C MET A 118 15.16 10.02 13.09
N VAL A 119 14.20 9.91 14.01
CA VAL A 119 14.34 10.38 15.40
C VAL A 119 15.32 9.50 16.17
N GLU A 120 15.19 8.18 16.07
CA GLU A 120 16.08 7.21 16.70
C GLU A 120 17.55 7.45 16.32
N LYS A 121 17.79 7.74 15.03
CA LYS A 121 19.13 7.97 14.46
C LYS A 121 19.51 9.45 14.39
N ALA A 122 18.89 10.31 15.22
CA ALA A 122 19.14 11.76 15.18
C ALA A 122 20.62 12.11 15.42
N MET A 123 21.28 11.39 16.33
CA MET A 123 22.69 11.61 16.68
C MET A 123 23.68 10.97 15.70
N GLU A 124 23.23 10.09 14.81
CA GLU A 124 24.10 9.46 13.80
C GLU A 124 24.51 10.50 12.74
N THR A 125 25.82 10.64 12.50
CA THR A 125 26.35 11.52 11.46
C THR A 125 26.53 10.77 10.13
N GLY A 126 26.49 11.50 9.02
CA GLY A 126 26.69 10.95 7.67
C GLY A 126 25.41 10.54 6.94
N PHE A 127 25.56 10.27 5.64
CA PHE A 127 24.43 10.04 4.72
C PHE A 127 23.95 8.58 4.67
N THR A 128 24.75 7.62 5.16
CA THR A 128 24.46 6.18 5.06
C THR A 128 23.10 5.81 5.65
N LYS A 129 22.68 6.44 6.75
CA LYS A 129 21.38 6.18 7.38
C LYS A 129 20.20 6.44 6.44
N PHE A 130 20.29 7.45 5.58
CA PHE A 130 19.25 7.76 4.59
C PHE A 130 19.23 6.74 3.45
N SER A 131 20.41 6.30 2.99
CA SER A 131 20.52 5.26 1.96
C SER A 131 19.96 3.91 2.44
N VAL A 132 20.26 3.53 3.68
CA VAL A 132 19.71 2.30 4.30
C VAL A 132 18.18 2.41 4.45
N MET A 133 17.68 3.55 4.93
CA MET A 133 16.24 3.78 5.03
C MET A 133 15.54 3.70 3.67
N ALA A 134 16.11 4.32 2.63
CA ALA A 134 15.57 4.25 1.27
C ALA A 134 15.53 2.80 0.75
N LYS A 135 16.63 2.06 0.95
CA LYS A 135 16.71 0.65 0.57
C LYS A 135 15.63 -0.19 1.27
N ASP A 136 15.49 -0.06 2.59
CA ASP A 136 14.56 -0.89 3.36
C ASP A 136 13.10 -0.60 3.01
N MET A 137 12.75 0.67 2.74
CA MET A 137 11.41 1.04 2.24
C MET A 137 11.13 0.48 0.85
N VAL A 138 12.11 0.54 -0.07
CA VAL A 138 11.98 -0.07 -1.41
C VAL A 138 11.84 -1.59 -1.31
N ASP A 139 12.60 -2.24 -0.44
CA ASP A 139 12.55 -3.68 -0.22
C ASP A 139 11.20 -4.12 0.37
N LEU A 140 10.63 -3.32 1.28
CA LEU A 140 9.27 -3.52 1.79
C LEU A 140 8.24 -3.48 0.64
N PHE A 141 8.25 -2.43 -0.19
CA PHE A 141 7.32 -2.28 -1.31
C PHE A 141 7.47 -3.37 -2.37
N ARG A 142 8.71 -3.78 -2.66
CA ARG A 142 8.98 -4.88 -3.61
C ARG A 142 8.48 -6.21 -3.04
N SER A 143 8.80 -6.50 -1.79
CA SER A 143 8.38 -7.75 -1.13
C SER A 143 6.87 -7.84 -1.02
N ALA A 144 6.21 -6.75 -0.60
CA ALA A 144 4.75 -6.68 -0.47
C ALA A 144 4.00 -6.86 -1.80
N ARG A 145 4.65 -6.62 -2.95
CA ARG A 145 4.08 -6.84 -4.30
C ARG A 145 4.48 -8.20 -4.91
N ALA A 146 5.20 -9.04 -4.19
CA ALA A 146 5.71 -10.32 -4.67
C ALA A 146 5.17 -11.51 -3.86
N LEU A 147 4.21 -11.27 -2.96
CA LEU A 147 3.55 -12.33 -2.19
C LEU A 147 2.46 -13.00 -3.05
N ARG A 148 1.76 -13.97 -2.47
CA ARG A 148 0.62 -14.66 -3.10
C ARG A 148 -0.44 -13.69 -3.64
N ASP A 149 -1.06 -14.06 -4.75
CA ASP A 149 -2.03 -13.27 -5.51
C ASP A 149 -3.30 -12.91 -4.74
N ASP A 150 -3.74 -13.79 -3.83
CA ASP A 150 -4.95 -13.60 -3.04
C ASP A 150 -4.81 -12.61 -1.87
N LEU A 151 -3.63 -11.99 -1.70
CA LEU A 151 -3.39 -10.95 -0.69
C LEU A 151 -3.61 -9.54 -1.24
N VAL A 152 -4.40 -8.76 -0.51
CA VAL A 152 -4.51 -7.29 -0.64
C VAL A 152 -3.85 -6.64 0.57
N ILE A 153 -2.91 -5.72 0.33
CA ILE A 153 -2.16 -5.04 1.37
C ILE A 153 -2.43 -3.55 1.26
N PHE A 154 -3.00 -2.97 2.32
CA PHE A 154 -3.23 -1.54 2.44
C PHE A 154 -2.05 -0.88 3.18
N TYR A 155 -1.40 0.07 2.50
CA TYR A 155 -0.30 0.88 3.03
C TYR A 155 -0.83 2.28 3.36
N PHE A 156 -0.95 2.58 4.65
CA PHE A 156 -1.49 3.86 5.10
C PHE A 156 -0.38 4.89 5.23
N SER A 157 -0.60 6.08 4.68
CA SER A 157 0.39 7.15 4.78
C SER A 157 -0.25 8.53 4.81
N HIS A 158 0.56 9.51 5.19
CA HIS A 158 0.22 10.92 5.12
C HIS A 158 0.71 11.51 3.79
N PRO A 159 0.01 12.51 3.23
CA PRO A 159 0.55 13.29 2.14
C PRO A 159 1.51 14.37 2.67
N GLU A 160 2.32 14.90 1.77
CA GLU A 160 3.00 16.18 1.90
C GLU A 160 2.75 17.04 0.66
N THR A 161 2.85 18.35 0.80
CA THR A 161 2.69 19.30 -0.30
C THR A 161 3.93 19.29 -1.18
N ILE A 162 3.72 19.43 -2.49
CA ILE A 162 4.77 19.83 -3.43
C ILE A 162 4.55 21.31 -3.69
N GLU A 163 5.55 22.11 -3.37
CA GLU A 163 5.48 23.58 -3.48
C GLU A 163 6.46 24.07 -4.54
N ASP A 164 6.00 25.01 -5.36
CA ASP A 164 6.82 25.78 -6.29
C ASP A 164 6.49 27.27 -6.09
N SER A 165 7.53 28.06 -5.81
CA SER A 165 7.41 29.51 -5.62
C SER A 165 6.35 29.93 -4.58
N GLY A 166 6.12 29.09 -3.57
CA GLY A 166 5.12 29.32 -2.51
C GLY A 166 3.70 28.85 -2.87
N GLU A 167 3.47 28.37 -4.08
CA GLU A 167 2.21 27.74 -4.47
C GLU A 167 2.29 26.22 -4.27
N ILE A 168 1.29 25.63 -3.61
CA ILE A 168 1.12 24.18 -3.60
C ILE A 168 0.77 23.75 -5.02
N ILE A 169 1.65 23.08 -5.74
CA ILE A 169 1.41 22.59 -7.11
C ILE A 169 0.97 21.12 -7.14
N GLY A 170 1.12 20.40 -6.04
CA GLY A 170 0.80 18.98 -5.96
C GLY A 170 0.83 18.44 -4.54
N TYR A 171 0.57 17.14 -4.44
CA TYR A 171 0.76 16.36 -3.22
C TYR A 171 1.56 15.11 -3.57
N LYS A 172 2.33 14.60 -2.61
CA LYS A 172 2.95 13.28 -2.68
C LYS A 172 2.80 12.52 -1.36
N ILE A 173 3.08 11.22 -1.34
CA ILE A 173 3.25 10.45 -0.10
C ILE A 173 4.42 11.07 0.66
N LYS A 174 4.19 11.38 1.92
CA LYS A 174 5.19 11.94 2.80
C LYS A 174 6.32 10.95 3.01
N THR A 175 7.54 11.38 2.75
CA THR A 175 8.74 10.62 3.10
C THR A 175 9.62 11.41 4.07
N ALA A 176 10.62 10.76 4.67
CA ALA A 176 11.59 11.43 5.54
C ALA A 176 13.00 11.31 4.98
N GLY A 177 13.58 12.45 4.58
CA GLY A 177 14.96 12.58 4.16
C GLY A 177 15.12 12.85 2.65
N LYS A 178 15.97 13.80 2.29
CA LYS A 178 16.12 14.27 0.90
C LYS A 178 16.50 13.17 -0.10
N LEU A 179 17.21 12.13 0.33
CA LEU A 179 17.69 11.08 -0.58
C LEU A 179 16.53 10.25 -1.14
N ILE A 180 15.65 9.73 -0.28
CA ILE A 180 14.52 8.91 -0.75
C ILE A 180 13.51 9.76 -1.53
N ASP A 181 13.27 11.00 -1.09
CA ASP A 181 12.44 11.97 -1.82
C ASP A 181 12.90 12.18 -3.27
N ASN A 182 14.21 12.34 -3.47
CA ASN A 182 14.76 12.64 -4.79
C ASN A 182 14.91 11.40 -5.67
N GLN A 183 15.03 10.20 -5.08
CA GLN A 183 15.35 8.98 -5.81
C GLN A 183 14.14 8.07 -6.04
N VAL A 184 13.12 8.14 -5.17
CA VAL A 184 12.00 7.19 -5.18
C VAL A 184 10.67 7.91 -4.97
N LEU A 185 9.90 8.03 -6.04
CA LEU A 185 8.48 8.39 -5.95
C LEU A 185 7.66 7.16 -5.55
N LEU A 186 7.26 7.06 -4.28
CA LEU A 186 6.57 5.87 -3.73
C LEU A 186 5.25 5.56 -4.44
N GLU A 187 4.48 6.58 -4.83
CA GLU A 187 3.25 6.42 -5.62
C GLU A 187 3.53 5.78 -6.98
N GLY A 188 4.72 6.02 -7.55
CA GLY A 188 5.18 5.38 -8.77
C GLY A 188 5.30 3.85 -8.64
N LEU A 189 5.42 3.33 -7.42
CA LEU A 189 5.49 1.90 -7.13
C LEU A 189 4.11 1.24 -6.90
N LEU A 190 3.03 2.03 -6.87
CA LEU A 190 1.68 1.55 -6.61
C LEU A 190 0.86 1.58 -7.90
N THR A 191 0.05 0.56 -8.17
CA THR A 191 -0.93 0.62 -9.28
C THR A 191 -2.16 1.42 -8.84
N VAL A 192 -2.60 1.20 -7.60
CA VAL A 192 -3.73 1.90 -6.96
C VAL A 192 -3.21 2.68 -5.77
N CYS A 193 -3.51 3.99 -5.75
CA CYS A 193 -3.18 4.88 -4.65
C CYS A 193 -4.36 5.84 -4.46
N LEU A 194 -5.15 5.63 -3.42
CA LEU A 194 -6.35 6.39 -3.12
C LEU A 194 -6.03 7.51 -2.13
N TYR A 195 -6.67 8.67 -2.31
CA TYR A 195 -6.51 9.79 -1.38
C TYR A 195 -7.78 10.07 -0.60
N THR A 196 -7.70 10.36 0.70
CA THR A 196 -8.89 10.78 1.44
C THR A 196 -9.42 12.12 0.95
N HIS A 197 -10.73 12.25 0.94
CA HIS A 197 -11.45 13.50 0.73
C HIS A 197 -12.46 13.69 1.86
N VAL A 198 -12.48 14.89 2.42
CA VAL A 198 -13.47 15.29 3.41
C VAL A 198 -14.25 16.45 2.81
N GLU A 199 -15.57 16.33 2.77
CA GLU A 199 -16.46 17.40 2.35
C GLU A 199 -17.35 17.79 3.54
N GLU A 200 -17.25 19.05 3.94
CA GLU A 200 -18.09 19.60 4.99
C GLU A 200 -19.43 20.02 4.41
N THR A 201 -20.50 19.51 5.01
CA THR A 201 -21.89 19.81 4.67
C THR A 201 -22.58 20.46 5.87
N LYS A 202 -23.75 21.05 5.65
CA LYS A 202 -24.58 21.60 6.74
C LYS A 202 -24.95 20.54 7.81
N SER A 203 -24.96 19.27 7.44
CA SER A 203 -25.27 18.12 8.30
C SER A 203 -24.05 17.46 8.95
N GLY A 204 -22.83 17.96 8.71
CA GLY A 204 -21.59 17.37 9.19
C GLY A 204 -20.61 17.06 8.05
N ALA A 205 -19.57 16.29 8.33
CA ALA A 205 -18.55 15.93 7.35
C ALA A 205 -18.81 14.56 6.70
N THR A 206 -18.65 14.47 5.39
CA THR A 206 -18.56 13.20 4.66
C THR A 206 -17.10 12.81 4.46
N TYR A 207 -16.81 11.52 4.57
CA TYR A 207 -15.46 10.97 4.46
C TYR A 207 -15.39 9.96 3.32
N GLU A 208 -14.54 10.22 2.35
CA GLU A 208 -14.49 9.51 1.08
C GLU A 208 -13.04 9.20 0.67
N PHE A 209 -12.88 8.28 -0.28
CA PHE A 209 -11.64 8.09 -1.02
C PHE A 209 -11.78 8.60 -2.45
N LEU A 210 -10.73 9.27 -2.93
CA LEU A 210 -10.52 9.67 -4.30
C LEU A 210 -9.86 8.51 -5.05
N THR A 211 -10.48 8.11 -6.16
CA THR A 211 -10.06 6.96 -6.98
C THR A 211 -9.20 7.35 -8.16
N ASN A 212 -9.34 8.59 -8.64
CA ASN A 212 -8.58 9.15 -9.76
C ASN A 212 -8.13 10.57 -9.42
N ARG A 213 -7.24 11.12 -10.25
CA ARG A 213 -6.66 12.46 -10.05
C ARG A 213 -7.79 13.45 -9.83
N PHE A 214 -7.74 14.14 -8.71
CA PHE A 214 -8.74 15.14 -8.34
C PHE A 214 -8.03 16.40 -7.87
N ARG A 215 -8.14 17.47 -8.67
CA ARG A 215 -7.37 18.71 -8.48
C ARG A 215 -5.86 18.38 -8.42
N LYS A 216 -5.17 18.84 -7.37
CA LYS A 216 -3.73 18.67 -7.14
C LYS A 216 -3.38 17.31 -6.51
N LYS A 217 -4.35 16.50 -6.09
CA LYS A 217 -4.11 15.17 -5.47
C LYS A 217 -3.90 14.09 -6.56
N PRO A 218 -2.79 13.35 -6.54
CA PRO A 218 -2.45 12.37 -7.58
C PRO A 218 -3.07 10.99 -7.33
N ALA A 219 -4.31 10.94 -6.83
CA ALA A 219 -5.02 9.68 -6.67
C ALA A 219 -5.10 8.92 -8.00
N LYS A 220 -5.02 7.60 -7.95
CA LYS A 220 -5.03 6.76 -9.15
C LYS A 220 -5.55 5.36 -8.89
N SER A 221 -6.20 4.84 -9.92
CA SER A 221 -6.65 3.47 -10.09
C SER A 221 -6.74 3.18 -11.60
N PRO A 222 -6.71 1.91 -12.03
CA PRO A 222 -7.01 1.54 -13.40
C PRO A 222 -8.39 2.05 -13.86
N ASP A 223 -8.50 2.36 -15.14
CA ASP A 223 -9.77 2.71 -15.77
C ASP A 223 -10.80 1.60 -15.57
N GLY A 224 -12.04 1.97 -15.21
CA GLY A 224 -13.12 1.01 -14.95
C GLY A 224 -13.03 0.25 -13.61
N MET A 225 -12.01 0.45 -12.77
CA MET A 225 -11.94 -0.20 -11.44
C MET A 225 -12.97 0.33 -10.45
N PHE A 226 -13.31 1.62 -10.55
CA PHE A 226 -14.31 2.28 -9.70
C PHE A 226 -15.25 3.09 -10.58
N GLU A 227 -16.55 3.07 -10.28
CA GLU A 227 -17.57 3.79 -11.05
C GLU A 227 -17.51 5.32 -10.87
N SER A 228 -16.94 5.79 -9.76
CA SER A 228 -16.93 7.21 -9.39
C SER A 228 -15.55 7.66 -8.91
N THR A 229 -15.27 8.95 -9.09
CA THR A 229 -14.05 9.61 -8.58
C THR A 229 -14.01 9.67 -7.05
N ARG A 230 -15.16 9.52 -6.39
CA ARG A 230 -15.33 9.56 -4.94
C ARG A 230 -16.13 8.34 -4.49
N ILE A 231 -15.58 7.58 -3.57
CA ILE A 231 -16.21 6.40 -2.99
C ILE A 231 -16.21 6.50 -1.46
N PRO A 232 -17.13 5.81 -0.75
CA PRO A 232 -17.09 5.76 0.70
C PRO A 232 -15.73 5.30 1.22
N ASN A 233 -15.32 5.79 2.40
CA ASN A 233 -14.09 5.34 3.08
C ASN A 233 -14.25 3.93 3.68
N ASN A 234 -14.42 2.94 2.81
CA ASN A 234 -14.68 1.55 3.15
C ASN A 234 -13.63 0.65 2.49
N LEU A 235 -12.72 0.09 3.28
CA LEU A 235 -11.66 -0.77 2.74
C LEU A 235 -12.15 -2.11 2.20
N GLN A 236 -13.27 -2.64 2.72
CA GLN A 236 -13.85 -3.88 2.20
C GLN A 236 -14.33 -3.66 0.76
N MET A 237 -15.06 -2.57 0.52
CA MET A 237 -15.47 -2.18 -0.84
C MET A 237 -14.25 -2.02 -1.76
N VAL A 238 -13.20 -1.31 -1.32
CA VAL A 238 -11.98 -1.12 -2.11
C VAL A 238 -11.33 -2.46 -2.46
N ARG A 239 -11.21 -3.36 -1.48
CA ARG A 239 -10.66 -4.71 -1.69
C ARG A 239 -11.48 -5.47 -2.73
N ASP A 240 -12.80 -5.47 -2.58
CA ASP A 240 -13.69 -6.25 -3.43
C ASP A 240 -13.66 -5.73 -4.87
N SER A 241 -13.67 -4.41 -5.08
CA SER A 241 -13.49 -3.81 -6.41
C SER A 241 -12.14 -4.17 -7.06
N ILE A 242 -11.05 -4.24 -6.28
CA ILE A 242 -9.74 -4.66 -6.80
C ILE A 242 -9.76 -6.13 -7.21
N ILE A 243 -10.37 -6.99 -6.39
CA ILE A 243 -10.47 -8.43 -6.67
C ILE A 243 -11.34 -8.65 -7.91
N GLU A 244 -12.47 -7.98 -8.01
CA GLU A 244 -13.38 -8.06 -9.16
C GLU A 244 -12.70 -7.59 -10.45
N TYR A 245 -11.98 -6.46 -10.41
CA TYR A 245 -11.32 -5.91 -11.60
C TYR A 245 -10.27 -6.85 -12.23
N TYR A 246 -9.62 -7.68 -11.43
CA TYR A 246 -8.53 -8.54 -11.89
C TYR A 246 -8.91 -10.02 -12.10
N ASN A 247 -10.17 -10.40 -11.86
CA ASN A 247 -10.68 -11.77 -12.07
C ASN A 247 -11.74 -11.80 -13.18
#